data_AF-A0A9E2J399-F1
#
_entry.id   AF-A0A9E2J399-F1
#
_cell.length_a   1.000
_cell.length_b   1.000
_cell.length_c   1.000
_cell.angle_alpha   90.00
_cell.angle_beta   90.00
_cell.angle_gamma   90.00
#
_symmetry.space_group_name_H-M   'P 1'
#
loop_
_entity.id
_entity.type
_entity.pdbx_description
1 polymer ?
#
loop_
_entity_poly.entity_id
_entity_poly.type
_entity_poly.pdbx_seq_one_letter_code
_entity_poly.pdbx_strand_id
1 'polypeptide(L)'
;MNILFSILLIIILNNTFTEKDKGGTSYQETQNQEQRKIIYADNPLFNGKDKFFNDWIMVDSKHFIFHFPSNSIVKNKDQFINNHEQAYAKLNSFLETSLPQKFNYFVWNYSYEAEKFGIGVLSFALPELCLVHVHAAESIGHEMTHLLTYYLPGSTGIKTKFINEGIATYFDLNNRSVYGGPGFKKPNEKISLIKAWENDYIYSDYVYYFLGAEVIKLLNQKFGKDKLIRLIENQSYKNALNIYGKELTKVIEEVENKIN
;
A
#
# COMPACT_ATOMS: atom_id res chain seq x y z
N MET A 1 31.58 8.61 3.85
CA MET A 1 31.79 8.36 2.40
C MET A 1 30.81 7.32 1.80
N ASN A 2 29.71 6.95 2.47
CA ASN A 2 28.80 5.86 2.01
C ASN A 2 27.35 6.28 1.70
N ILE A 3 26.94 7.53 1.95
CA ILE A 3 25.53 7.95 1.79
C ILE A 3 25.17 8.17 0.31
N LEU A 4 26.11 8.66 -0.49
CA LEU A 4 25.93 8.86 -1.94
C LEU A 4 25.78 7.54 -2.71
N PHE A 5 26.43 6.45 -2.25
CA PHE A 5 26.29 5.14 -2.90
C PHE A 5 24.92 4.51 -2.65
N SER A 6 24.35 4.67 -1.45
CA SER A 6 23.01 4.16 -1.12
C SER A 6 21.89 4.93 -1.84
N ILE A 7 22.01 6.26 -1.95
CA ILE A 7 21.07 7.10 -2.70
C ILE A 7 21.13 6.77 -4.19
N LEU A 8 22.34 6.60 -4.75
CA LEU A 8 22.51 6.22 -6.15
C LEU A 8 21.97 4.81 -6.40
N LEU A 9 22.11 3.87 -5.46
CA LEU A 9 21.53 2.53 -5.60
C LEU A 9 20.00 2.55 -5.54
N ILE A 10 19.37 3.37 -4.68
CA ILE A 10 17.90 3.49 -4.61
C ILE A 10 17.33 4.18 -5.86
N ILE A 11 17.98 5.24 -6.36
CA ILE A 11 17.56 5.92 -7.60
C ILE A 11 17.79 5.00 -8.81
N ILE A 12 18.90 4.25 -8.85
CA ILE A 12 19.14 3.25 -9.89
C ILE A 12 18.10 2.14 -9.79
N LEU A 13 17.79 1.58 -8.63
CA LEU A 13 16.76 0.55 -8.45
C LEU A 13 15.33 1.06 -8.73
N ASN A 14 15.06 2.36 -8.65
CA ASN A 14 13.76 2.92 -9.05
C ASN A 14 13.72 3.31 -10.55
N ASN A 15 14.85 3.66 -11.16
CA ASN A 15 14.93 4.07 -12.58
C ASN A 15 15.32 2.94 -13.56
N THR A 16 16.06 1.92 -13.14
CA THR A 16 16.38 0.75 -14.00
C THR A 16 15.20 -0.20 -14.12
N PHE A 17 14.27 -0.17 -13.16
CA PHE A 17 13.05 -0.99 -13.16
C PHE A 17 11.88 -0.34 -13.91
N THR A 18 11.98 0.93 -14.29
CA THR A 18 10.96 1.63 -15.10
C THR A 18 11.30 1.64 -16.60
N GLU A 19 12.58 1.50 -16.99
CA GLU A 19 12.99 1.60 -18.41
C GLU A 19 13.21 0.26 -19.14
N LYS A 20 13.23 -0.88 -18.44
CA LYS A 20 13.25 -2.21 -19.07
C LYS A 20 12.30 -3.15 -18.36
N ASP A 21 11.11 -3.33 -18.91
CA ASP A 21 10.49 -4.65 -19.13
C ASP A 21 9.08 -4.47 -19.71
N LYS A 22 9.04 -4.32 -21.02
CA LYS A 22 7.83 -4.60 -21.81
C LYS A 22 7.65 -6.12 -21.85
N GLY A 23 6.92 -6.65 -20.88
CA GLY A 23 6.44 -8.04 -20.86
C GLY A 23 7.36 -9.02 -20.14
N GLY A 24 7.05 -9.28 -18.86
CA GLY A 24 7.71 -10.29 -18.06
C GLY A 24 6.86 -10.68 -16.84
N THR A 25 6.38 -11.92 -16.84
CA THR A 25 5.33 -12.47 -15.98
C THR A 25 5.85 -13.03 -14.65
N SER A 26 5.24 -12.68 -13.51
CA SER A 26 5.19 -13.32 -12.15
C SER A 26 6.49 -13.82 -11.47
N TYR A 27 7.44 -14.40 -12.19
CA TYR A 27 8.72 -14.91 -11.67
C TYR A 27 9.67 -13.77 -11.30
N GLN A 28 9.66 -12.68 -12.08
CA GLN A 28 10.45 -11.48 -11.77
C GLN A 28 9.92 -10.71 -10.55
N GLU A 29 8.60 -10.68 -10.32
CA GLU A 29 8.02 -10.07 -9.11
C GLU A 29 8.45 -10.79 -7.83
N THR A 30 8.48 -12.12 -7.85
CA THR A 30 8.89 -12.94 -6.70
C THR A 30 10.38 -12.73 -6.37
N GLN A 31 11.25 -12.70 -7.39
CA GLN A 31 12.67 -12.39 -7.23
C GLN A 31 12.91 -10.95 -6.76
N ASN A 32 12.10 -10.00 -7.24
CA ASN A 32 12.16 -8.59 -6.81
C ASN A 32 11.70 -8.41 -5.36
N GLN A 33 10.72 -9.20 -4.88
CA GLN A 33 10.28 -9.22 -3.48
C GLN A 33 11.36 -9.78 -2.55
N GLU A 34 12.01 -10.89 -2.92
CA GLU A 34 13.12 -11.45 -2.12
C GLU A 34 14.32 -10.50 -2.04
N GLN A 35 14.70 -9.84 -3.15
CA GLN A 35 15.77 -8.85 -3.15
C GLN A 35 15.43 -7.59 -2.36
N ARG A 36 14.18 -7.09 -2.46
CA ARG A 36 13.69 -5.98 -1.61
C ARG A 36 13.73 -6.36 -0.14
N LYS A 37 13.27 -7.57 0.20
CA LYS A 37 13.31 -8.08 1.57
C LYS A 37 14.74 -8.06 2.11
N ILE A 38 15.73 -8.55 1.36
CA ILE A 38 17.14 -8.53 1.79
C ILE A 38 17.63 -7.08 1.98
N ILE A 39 17.37 -6.19 1.03
CA ILE A 39 17.84 -4.79 1.10
C ILE A 39 17.23 -4.04 2.28
N TYR A 40 15.93 -4.21 2.54
CA TYR A 40 15.25 -3.47 3.61
C TYR A 40 15.38 -4.15 4.98
N ALA A 41 15.40 -5.48 5.04
CA ALA A 41 15.55 -6.23 6.30
C ALA A 41 16.92 -6.00 6.93
N ASP A 42 17.98 -5.92 6.11
CA ASP A 42 19.35 -5.76 6.58
C ASP A 42 19.77 -4.30 6.69
N ASN A 43 18.95 -3.37 6.19
CA ASN A 43 19.23 -1.94 6.33
C ASN A 43 18.66 -1.42 7.67
N PRO A 44 19.54 -1.03 8.62
CA PRO A 44 19.12 -0.60 9.95
C PRO A 44 18.22 0.66 9.93
N LEU A 45 18.25 1.44 8.85
CA LEU A 45 17.43 2.64 8.69
C LEU A 45 15.94 2.32 8.49
N PHE A 46 15.63 1.20 7.84
CA PHE A 46 14.25 0.83 7.51
C PHE A 46 13.60 -0.07 8.56
N ASN A 47 14.40 -0.80 9.34
CA ASN A 47 13.89 -1.73 10.35
C ASN A 47 13.96 -1.17 11.78
N GLY A 48 14.33 0.11 11.95
CA GLY A 48 14.44 0.79 13.24
C GLY A 48 15.67 0.45 14.08
N LYS A 49 16.67 -0.28 13.53
CA LYS A 49 17.89 -0.66 14.26
C LYS A 49 19.03 0.37 14.16
N ASP A 50 18.88 1.41 13.34
CA ASP A 50 19.87 2.48 13.27
C ASP A 50 19.86 3.29 14.57
N LYS A 51 21.04 3.76 14.99
CA LYS A 51 21.20 4.62 16.17
C LYS A 51 20.34 5.90 16.13
N PHE A 52 19.92 6.32 14.93
CA PHE A 52 18.99 7.41 14.73
C PHE A 52 17.68 7.23 15.51
N PHE A 53 17.22 5.99 15.70
CA PHE A 53 15.97 5.71 16.41
C PHE A 53 16.15 5.57 17.93
N ASN A 54 17.37 5.72 18.46
CA ASN A 54 17.65 5.46 19.88
C ASN A 54 16.89 6.38 20.84
N ASP A 55 16.56 7.60 20.42
CA ASP A 55 15.80 8.57 21.22
C ASP A 55 14.30 8.56 20.90
N TRP A 56 13.85 7.68 20.00
CA TRP A 56 12.44 7.55 19.68
C TRP A 56 11.69 6.88 20.83
N ILE A 57 10.48 7.38 21.05
CA ILE A 57 9.54 6.84 22.02
C ILE A 57 8.87 5.62 21.39
N MET A 58 9.17 4.46 21.96
CA MET A 58 8.51 3.20 21.59
C MET A 58 7.32 2.92 22.50
N VAL A 59 6.18 2.60 21.91
CA VAL A 59 4.98 2.19 22.65
C VAL A 59 4.46 0.87 22.10
N ASP A 60 4.49 -0.17 22.93
CA ASP A 60 3.95 -1.48 22.59
C ASP A 60 2.44 -1.53 22.90
N SER A 61 1.67 -2.10 21.97
CA SER A 61 0.22 -2.27 22.05
C SER A 61 -0.16 -3.70 21.68
N LYS A 62 -1.43 -3.97 21.36
CA LYS A 62 -1.88 -5.35 21.12
C LYS A 62 -1.35 -5.87 19.80
N HIS A 63 -1.48 -5.10 18.72
CA HIS A 63 -1.08 -5.50 17.37
C HIS A 63 0.07 -4.66 16.81
N PHE A 64 0.44 -3.55 17.44
CA PHE A 64 1.48 -2.64 16.94
C PHE A 64 2.59 -2.38 17.96
N ILE A 65 3.77 -2.05 17.45
CA ILE A 65 4.86 -1.36 18.14
C ILE A 65 5.00 -0.01 17.45
N PHE A 66 4.58 1.06 18.12
CA PHE A 66 4.67 2.41 17.57
C PHE A 66 6.01 3.03 17.89
N HIS A 67 6.59 3.70 16.91
CA HIS A 67 7.82 4.47 17.03
C HIS A 67 7.49 5.93 16.74
N PHE A 68 7.64 6.79 17.75
CA PHE A 68 7.44 8.23 17.62
C PHE A 68 8.77 8.97 17.87
N PRO A 69 9.13 9.99 17.07
CA PRO A 69 10.29 10.81 17.40
C PRO A 69 10.07 11.50 18.75
N SER A 70 11.17 11.78 19.46
CA SER A 70 11.14 12.43 20.79
C SER A 70 10.35 13.75 20.80
N ASN A 71 10.38 14.48 19.68
CA ASN A 71 9.64 15.72 19.44
C ASN A 71 8.30 15.52 18.70
N SER A 72 7.67 14.33 18.79
CA SER A 72 6.51 13.98 17.98
C SER A 72 5.36 14.97 18.06
N ILE A 73 4.80 15.34 16.90
CA ILE A 73 3.62 16.21 16.77
C ILE A 73 2.31 15.54 17.18
N VAL A 74 2.32 14.22 17.41
CA VAL A 74 1.15 13.48 17.90
C VAL A 74 0.91 13.85 19.37
N LYS A 75 -0.05 14.76 19.58
CA LYS A 75 -0.39 15.34 20.89
C LYS A 75 -0.94 14.31 21.89
N ASN A 76 -1.82 13.43 21.44
CA ASN A 76 -2.43 12.38 22.26
C ASN A 76 -2.09 11.01 21.67
N LYS A 77 -0.97 10.43 22.14
CA LYS A 77 -0.47 9.14 21.65
C LYS A 77 -1.42 7.99 22.01
N ASP A 78 -2.03 8.02 23.18
CA ASP A 78 -2.98 6.97 23.60
C ASP A 78 -4.21 6.93 22.68
N GLN A 79 -4.77 8.10 22.34
CA GLN A 79 -5.87 8.17 21.39
C GLN A 79 -5.43 7.74 19.98
N PHE A 80 -4.24 8.15 19.53
CA PHE A 80 -3.69 7.74 18.24
C PHE A 80 -3.58 6.21 18.16
N ILE A 81 -2.96 5.59 19.16
CA ILE A 81 -2.78 4.15 19.27
C ILE A 81 -4.12 3.42 19.30
N ASN A 82 -5.05 3.88 20.14
CA ASN A 82 -6.38 3.29 20.23
C ASN A 82 -7.15 3.35 18.90
N ASN A 83 -7.04 4.46 18.15
CA ASN A 83 -7.65 4.57 16.83
C ASN A 83 -7.06 3.56 15.84
N HIS A 84 -5.75 3.31 15.87
CA HIS A 84 -5.08 2.32 15.01
C HIS A 84 -5.45 0.89 15.40
N GLU A 85 -5.55 0.59 16.69
CA GLU A 85 -6.02 -0.71 17.19
C GLU A 85 -7.48 -0.99 16.77
N GLN A 86 -8.35 0.02 16.83
CA GLN A 86 -9.73 -0.09 16.35
C GLN A 86 -9.79 -0.26 14.82
N ALA A 87 -8.94 0.45 14.08
CA ALA A 87 -8.81 0.28 12.63
C ALA A 87 -8.38 -1.14 12.28
N TYR A 88 -7.35 -1.67 12.96
CA TYR A 88 -6.93 -3.06 12.80
C TYR A 88 -8.05 -4.04 13.06
N ALA A 89 -8.75 -3.92 14.19
CA ALA A 89 -9.85 -4.82 14.53
C ALA A 89 -10.96 -4.77 13.45
N LYS A 90 -11.30 -3.58 12.95
CA LYS A 90 -12.30 -3.41 11.89
C LYS A 90 -11.85 -4.05 10.58
N LEU A 91 -10.63 -3.77 10.12
CA LEU A 91 -10.09 -4.37 8.90
C LEU A 91 -9.98 -5.88 9.01
N ASN A 92 -9.43 -6.37 10.11
CA ASN A 92 -9.20 -7.79 10.29
C ASN A 92 -10.49 -8.58 10.54
N SER A 93 -11.60 -7.93 10.95
CA SER A 93 -12.92 -8.57 10.95
C SER A 93 -13.41 -8.90 9.53
N PHE A 94 -12.96 -8.14 8.53
CA PHE A 94 -13.25 -8.43 7.13
C PHE A 94 -12.21 -9.39 6.53
N LEU A 95 -10.92 -9.13 6.72
CA LEU A 95 -9.84 -9.87 6.06
C LEU A 95 -9.53 -11.21 6.76
N GLU A 96 -9.75 -11.32 8.06
CA GLU A 96 -9.48 -12.53 8.86
C GLU A 96 -8.04 -13.04 8.70
N THR A 97 -7.09 -12.12 8.61
CA THR A 97 -5.66 -12.41 8.44
C THR A 97 -4.98 -12.65 9.79
N SER A 98 -4.03 -13.59 9.81
CA SER A 98 -3.05 -13.73 10.88
C SER A 98 -1.69 -13.20 10.43
N LEU A 99 -1.06 -12.36 11.23
CA LEU A 99 0.27 -11.82 10.95
C LEU A 99 1.35 -12.61 11.70
N PRO A 100 2.56 -12.72 11.15
CA PRO A 100 3.66 -13.41 11.82
C PRO A 100 4.21 -12.65 13.03
N GLN A 101 3.99 -11.33 13.09
CA GLN A 101 4.43 -10.45 14.18
C GLN A 101 3.58 -9.17 14.25
N LYS A 102 3.79 -8.36 15.30
CA LYS A 102 3.19 -7.02 15.43
C LYS A 102 3.70 -6.08 14.32
N PHE A 103 2.90 -5.07 13.99
CA PHE A 103 3.30 -4.01 13.07
C PHE A 103 4.37 -3.14 13.72
N ASN A 104 5.49 -2.93 13.07
CA ASN A 104 6.39 -1.82 13.42
C ASN A 104 5.91 -0.57 12.69
N TYR A 105 5.39 0.39 13.45
CA TYR A 105 4.66 1.54 12.92
C TYR A 105 5.44 2.83 13.21
N PHE A 106 6.22 3.30 12.23
CA PHE A 106 7.06 4.50 12.35
C PHE A 106 6.27 5.73 11.98
N VAL A 107 6.04 6.61 12.95
CA VAL A 107 5.21 7.81 12.80
C VAL A 107 6.09 9.05 12.73
N TRP A 108 6.31 9.53 11.51
CA TRP A 108 7.14 10.68 11.24
C TRP A 108 6.33 11.97 11.38
N ASN A 109 6.99 13.05 11.83
CA ASN A 109 6.33 14.35 11.87
C ASN A 109 6.11 14.90 10.46
N TYR A 110 7.10 14.75 9.58
CA TYR A 110 7.13 15.32 8.23
C TYR A 110 7.98 14.49 7.25
N SER A 111 7.65 14.52 5.96
CA SER A 111 8.38 13.77 4.92
C SER A 111 9.85 14.19 4.75
N TYR A 112 10.14 15.49 4.86
CA TYR A 112 11.51 15.99 4.72
C TYR A 112 12.47 15.46 5.79
N GLU A 113 11.95 15.06 6.96
CA GLU A 113 12.78 14.46 8.02
C GLU A 113 13.23 13.08 7.56
N ALA A 114 12.30 12.26 7.05
CA ALA A 114 12.58 10.93 6.52
C ALA A 114 13.56 10.97 5.32
N GLU A 115 13.38 11.94 4.41
CA GLU A 115 14.24 12.13 3.24
C GLU A 115 15.71 12.35 3.61
N LYS A 116 15.97 13.12 4.68
CA LYS A 116 17.34 13.36 5.20
C LYS A 116 18.03 12.07 5.65
N PHE A 117 17.26 11.03 5.96
CA PHE A 117 17.76 9.71 6.37
C PHE A 117 17.70 8.67 5.24
N GLY A 118 17.49 9.11 4.00
CA GLY A 118 17.46 8.23 2.83
C GLY A 118 16.13 7.52 2.61
N ILE A 119 15.10 7.86 3.37
CA ILE A 119 13.72 7.41 3.16
C ILE A 119 13.06 8.43 2.21
N GLY A 120 13.16 8.17 0.91
CA GLY A 120 12.80 9.15 -0.12
C GLY A 120 11.31 9.49 -0.23
N VAL A 121 10.43 8.62 0.28
CA VAL A 121 8.97 8.82 0.30
C VAL A 121 8.42 8.21 1.60
N LEU A 122 7.48 8.89 2.24
CA LEU A 122 6.71 8.36 3.39
C LEU A 122 5.39 7.75 2.93
N SER A 123 4.72 7.07 3.86
CA SER A 123 3.44 6.41 3.64
C SER A 123 3.60 5.25 2.68
N PHE A 124 4.43 4.30 3.14
CA PHE A 124 4.66 3.02 2.47
C PHE A 124 4.71 1.88 3.49
N ALA A 125 4.36 0.70 2.97
CA ALA A 125 4.43 -0.58 3.65
C ALA A 125 5.61 -1.43 3.15
N LEU A 126 6.20 -2.17 4.08
CA LEU A 126 7.09 -3.30 3.83
C LEU A 126 6.46 -4.55 4.47
N PRO A 127 5.50 -5.20 3.79
CA PRO A 127 4.73 -6.29 4.39
C PRO A 127 5.59 -7.46 4.85
N GLU A 128 6.66 -7.80 4.14
CA GLU A 128 7.62 -8.86 4.48
C GLU A 128 8.24 -8.68 5.88
N LEU A 129 8.25 -7.44 6.39
CA LEU A 129 8.81 -7.05 7.68
C LEU A 129 7.72 -6.66 8.69
N CYS A 130 6.44 -6.75 8.32
CA CYS A 130 5.31 -6.18 9.05
C CYS A 130 5.60 -4.75 9.51
N LEU A 131 6.07 -3.91 8.59
CA LEU A 131 6.56 -2.57 8.91
C LEU A 131 5.94 -1.51 8.01
N VAL A 132 5.70 -0.32 8.56
CA VAL A 132 5.27 0.85 7.80
C VAL A 132 6.00 2.11 8.28
N HIS A 133 6.30 3.01 7.35
CA HIS A 133 6.70 4.38 7.65
C HIS A 133 5.62 5.32 7.16
N VAL A 134 5.00 6.09 8.05
CA VAL A 134 3.88 6.96 7.71
C VAL A 134 4.08 8.37 8.24
N HIS A 135 3.41 9.33 7.61
CA HIS A 135 3.23 10.65 8.18
C HIS A 135 2.25 10.61 9.36
N ALA A 136 2.45 11.44 10.39
CA ALA A 136 1.56 11.50 11.56
C ALA A 136 0.11 11.91 11.25
N ALA A 137 -0.11 12.52 10.08
CA ALA A 137 -1.43 12.90 9.56
C ALA A 137 -1.92 12.00 8.41
N GLU A 138 -1.21 10.90 8.13
CA GLU A 138 -1.63 9.94 7.11
C GLU A 138 -2.96 9.27 7.50
N SER A 139 -3.64 8.74 6.51
CA SER A 139 -4.78 7.89 6.76
C SER A 139 -4.39 6.60 7.49
N ILE A 140 -5.34 6.04 8.25
CA ILE A 140 -5.04 4.96 9.20
C ILE A 140 -5.09 3.59 8.52
N GLY A 141 -5.98 3.40 7.54
CA GLY A 141 -6.31 2.07 7.02
C GLY A 141 -5.49 1.64 5.79
N HIS A 142 -4.97 2.58 5.00
CA HIS A 142 -4.37 2.28 3.69
C HIS A 142 -3.17 1.34 3.79
N GLU A 143 -2.11 1.77 4.46
CA GLU A 143 -0.90 0.94 4.62
C GLU A 143 -1.16 -0.33 5.44
N MET A 144 -2.06 -0.25 6.42
CA MET A 144 -2.48 -1.42 7.21
C MET A 144 -3.15 -2.48 6.33
N THR A 145 -3.93 -2.06 5.33
CA THR A 145 -4.57 -2.96 4.37
C THR A 145 -3.54 -3.66 3.50
N HIS A 146 -2.49 -2.96 3.06
CA HIS A 146 -1.40 -3.59 2.30
C HIS A 146 -0.75 -4.73 3.11
N LEU A 147 -0.50 -4.53 4.40
CA LEU A 147 0.07 -5.58 5.27
C LEU A 147 -0.89 -6.74 5.48
N LEU A 148 -2.16 -6.46 5.80
CA LEU A 148 -3.15 -7.50 6.07
C LEU A 148 -3.46 -8.33 4.82
N THR A 149 -3.51 -7.70 3.65
CA THR A 149 -3.79 -8.40 2.40
C THR A 149 -2.60 -9.19 1.88
N TYR A 150 -1.37 -8.78 2.21
CA TYR A 150 -0.16 -9.54 1.91
C TYR A 150 -0.15 -10.91 2.59
N TYR A 151 -0.55 -10.97 3.87
CA TYR A 151 -0.56 -12.21 4.65
C TYR A 151 -1.88 -12.99 4.57
N LEU A 152 -2.81 -12.60 3.70
CA LEU A 152 -4.00 -13.40 3.46
C LEU A 152 -3.61 -14.81 2.99
N PRO A 153 -4.24 -15.87 3.50
CA PRO A 153 -4.03 -17.23 2.98
C PRO A 153 -4.24 -17.26 1.46
N GLY A 154 -3.28 -17.82 0.72
CA GLY A 154 -3.33 -17.90 -0.74
C GLY A 154 -2.90 -16.63 -1.49
N SER A 155 -2.48 -15.56 -0.79
CA SER A 155 -1.95 -14.33 -1.38
C SER A 155 -0.51 -14.48 -1.92
N THR A 156 -0.30 -15.45 -2.81
CA THR A 156 0.96 -15.65 -3.55
C THR A 156 0.81 -15.36 -5.05
N GLY A 157 -0.36 -14.86 -5.47
CA GLY A 157 -0.64 -14.52 -6.86
C GLY A 157 -0.11 -13.15 -7.28
N ILE A 158 -0.34 -12.82 -8.55
CA ILE A 158 0.02 -11.52 -9.15
C ILE A 158 -0.64 -10.38 -8.38
N LYS A 159 0.10 -9.31 -8.14
CA LYS A 159 -0.40 -8.03 -7.62
C LYS A 159 -0.37 -7.01 -8.75
N THR A 160 -1.39 -6.16 -8.86
CA THR A 160 -1.41 -5.07 -9.86
C THR A 160 -1.63 -3.76 -9.11
N LYS A 161 -1.01 -2.66 -9.55
CA LYS A 161 -1.17 -1.37 -8.86
C LYS A 161 -2.64 -0.97 -8.76
N PHE A 162 -3.41 -1.17 -9.84
CA PHE A 162 -4.83 -0.81 -9.90
C PHE A 162 -5.68 -1.49 -8.82
N ILE A 163 -5.48 -2.79 -8.61
CA ILE A 163 -6.25 -3.53 -7.61
C ILE A 163 -5.66 -3.34 -6.23
N ASN A 164 -4.33 -3.36 -6.09
CA ASN A 164 -3.67 -3.21 -4.81
C ASN A 164 -3.98 -1.86 -4.14
N GLU A 165 -3.77 -0.75 -4.86
CA GLU A 165 -4.11 0.58 -4.33
C GLU A 165 -5.62 0.78 -4.20
N GLY A 166 -6.42 0.20 -5.11
CA GLY A 166 -7.87 0.24 -5.02
C GLY A 166 -8.42 -0.44 -3.77
N ILE A 167 -7.87 -1.60 -3.39
CA ILE A 167 -8.23 -2.32 -2.16
C ILE A 167 -7.84 -1.49 -0.94
N ALA A 168 -6.59 -1.00 -0.88
CA ALA A 168 -6.11 -0.20 0.25
C ALA A 168 -6.92 1.09 0.43
N THR A 169 -7.23 1.77 -0.67
CA THR A 169 -8.06 2.99 -0.67
C THR A 169 -9.50 2.69 -0.26
N TYR A 170 -10.09 1.58 -0.71
CA TYR A 170 -11.43 1.16 -0.31
C TYR A 170 -11.52 0.86 1.20
N PHE A 171 -10.48 0.26 1.76
CA PHE A 171 -10.37 -0.09 3.18
C PHE A 171 -9.68 0.97 4.05
N ASP A 172 -9.41 2.17 3.54
CA ASP A 172 -8.63 3.17 4.28
C ASP A 172 -9.31 3.70 5.57
N LEU A 173 -10.59 3.37 5.79
CA LEU A 173 -11.44 3.68 6.96
C LEU A 173 -11.67 5.17 7.24
N ASN A 174 -10.76 6.07 6.89
CA ASN A 174 -10.79 7.51 7.11
C ASN A 174 -9.85 8.23 6.14
N ASN A 175 -10.29 8.57 4.91
CA ASN A 175 -9.96 9.85 4.23
C ASN A 175 -10.40 9.86 2.76
N ARG A 176 -11.63 10.30 2.48
CA ARG A 176 -11.97 10.79 1.13
C ARG A 176 -11.22 12.08 0.75
N SER A 177 -10.64 12.79 1.73
CA SER A 177 -10.00 14.10 1.55
C SER A 177 -8.52 14.04 1.14
N VAL A 178 -7.74 13.03 1.55
CA VAL A 178 -6.31 12.91 1.18
C VAL A 178 -6.17 12.59 -0.30
N TYR A 179 -6.94 11.62 -0.78
CA TYR A 179 -6.99 11.30 -2.19
C TYR A 179 -7.67 12.44 -2.97
N GLY A 180 -8.47 13.33 -2.37
CA GLY A 180 -9.12 14.45 -3.06
C GLY A 180 -8.24 15.69 -3.29
N GLY A 181 -6.97 15.64 -2.90
CA GLY A 181 -6.05 16.77 -3.01
C GLY A 181 -5.76 17.21 -4.45
N PRO A 182 -5.21 18.42 -4.66
CA PRO A 182 -4.94 18.99 -5.98
C PRO A 182 -3.97 18.18 -6.87
N GLY A 183 -3.30 17.16 -6.33
CA GLY A 183 -2.47 16.20 -7.07
C GLY A 183 -3.25 15.07 -7.74
N PHE A 184 -4.46 14.76 -7.28
CA PHE A 184 -5.32 13.72 -7.84
C PHE A 184 -6.29 14.32 -8.86
N LYS A 185 -5.74 14.94 -9.90
CA LYS A 185 -6.57 15.45 -10.99
C LYS A 185 -7.03 14.30 -11.85
N LYS A 186 -8.33 14.31 -12.14
CA LYS A 186 -8.91 13.48 -13.18
C LYS A 186 -8.12 13.72 -14.49
N PRO A 187 -7.63 12.66 -15.15
CA PRO A 187 -7.01 12.78 -16.46
C PRO A 187 -7.92 13.46 -17.48
N ASN A 188 -7.34 14.26 -18.37
CA ASN A 188 -8.07 14.88 -19.48
C ASN A 188 -8.31 13.90 -20.64
N GLU A 189 -7.58 12.78 -20.64
CA GLU A 189 -7.70 11.73 -21.64
C GLU A 189 -8.79 10.72 -21.26
N LYS A 190 -9.29 10.01 -22.27
CA LYS A 190 -10.22 8.89 -22.05
C LYS A 190 -9.50 7.77 -21.29
N ILE A 191 -10.08 7.34 -20.18
CA ILE A 191 -9.50 6.29 -19.32
C ILE A 191 -10.05 4.94 -19.74
N SER A 192 -9.15 3.95 -19.86
CA SER A 192 -9.49 2.54 -19.92
C SER A 192 -8.99 1.85 -18.64
N LEU A 193 -9.90 1.40 -17.80
CA LEU A 193 -9.58 0.71 -16.54
C LEU A 193 -8.98 -0.67 -16.79
N ILE A 194 -9.36 -1.36 -17.86
CA ILE A 194 -8.69 -2.62 -18.27
C ILE A 194 -7.21 -2.33 -18.56
N LYS A 195 -6.93 -1.26 -19.32
CA LYS A 195 -5.55 -0.88 -19.63
C LYS A 195 -4.77 -0.51 -18.36
N ALA A 196 -5.40 0.21 -17.43
CA ALA A 196 -4.82 0.55 -16.13
C ALA A 196 -4.53 -0.69 -15.27
N TRP A 197 -5.40 -1.69 -15.35
CA TRP A 197 -5.26 -2.94 -14.61
C TRP A 197 -4.12 -3.80 -15.16
N GLU A 198 -3.96 -3.86 -16.48
CA GLU A 198 -2.93 -4.67 -17.14
C GLU A 198 -1.57 -3.99 -17.24
N ASN A 199 -1.50 -2.67 -17.07
CA ASN A 199 -0.27 -1.90 -17.20
C ASN A 199 -0.15 -0.88 -16.06
N ASP A 200 0.75 -1.13 -15.12
CA ASP A 200 0.99 -0.20 -14.03
C ASP A 200 1.62 1.12 -14.52
N TYR A 201 1.39 2.20 -13.76
CA TYR A 201 1.99 3.53 -13.94
C TYR A 201 1.69 4.27 -15.27
N ILE A 202 0.79 3.78 -16.11
CA ILE A 202 0.39 4.50 -17.34
C ILE A 202 -0.57 5.68 -17.12
N TYR A 203 -1.32 5.68 -16.01
CA TYR A 203 -2.27 6.73 -15.64
C TYR A 203 -1.83 7.43 -14.34
N SER A 204 -2.50 8.53 -13.99
CA SER A 204 -2.28 9.19 -12.70
C SER A 204 -2.82 8.37 -11.52
N ASP A 205 -2.38 8.70 -10.31
CA ASP A 205 -2.86 8.06 -9.08
C ASP A 205 -4.37 8.26 -8.84
N TYR A 206 -4.99 9.25 -9.51
CA TYR A 206 -6.46 9.33 -9.53
C TYR A 206 -7.10 8.02 -10.02
N VAL A 207 -6.52 7.38 -11.05
CA VAL A 207 -7.04 6.14 -11.61
C VAL A 207 -6.79 4.97 -10.65
N TYR A 208 -5.57 4.80 -10.17
CA TYR A 208 -5.20 3.64 -9.35
C TYR A 208 -5.86 3.63 -7.97
N TYR A 209 -6.00 4.80 -7.34
CA TYR A 209 -6.55 4.90 -6.00
C TYR A 209 -8.08 5.01 -6.06
N PHE A 210 -8.62 6.04 -6.71
CA PHE A 210 -10.06 6.29 -6.65
C PHE A 210 -10.89 5.40 -7.55
N LEU A 211 -10.53 5.29 -8.82
CA LEU A 211 -11.29 4.44 -9.74
C LEU A 211 -11.10 2.97 -9.38
N GLY A 212 -9.88 2.61 -8.94
CA GLY A 212 -9.61 1.33 -8.29
C GLY A 212 -10.58 1.08 -7.12
N ALA A 213 -10.66 1.99 -6.15
CA ALA A 213 -11.55 1.84 -4.99
C ALA A 213 -13.04 1.75 -5.37
N GLU A 214 -13.49 2.52 -6.36
CA GLU A 214 -14.89 2.46 -6.81
C GLU A 214 -15.19 1.10 -7.47
N VAL A 215 -14.26 0.56 -8.29
CA VAL A 215 -14.39 -0.80 -8.83
C VAL A 215 -14.44 -1.83 -7.69
N ILE A 216 -13.52 -1.76 -6.72
CA ILE A 216 -13.49 -2.70 -5.58
C ILE A 216 -14.78 -2.64 -4.77
N LYS A 217 -15.28 -1.43 -4.50
CA LYS A 217 -16.56 -1.22 -3.82
C LYS A 217 -17.71 -1.88 -4.57
N LEU A 218 -17.85 -1.64 -5.88
CA LEU A 218 -18.92 -2.23 -6.69
C LEU A 218 -18.82 -3.76 -6.74
N LEU A 219 -17.60 -4.30 -6.88
CA LEU A 219 -17.38 -5.74 -6.84
C LEU A 219 -17.78 -6.34 -5.49
N ASN A 220 -17.38 -5.72 -4.38
CA ASN A 220 -17.73 -6.21 -3.04
C ASN A 220 -19.23 -6.13 -2.78
N GLN A 221 -19.88 -5.03 -3.16
CA GLN A 221 -21.32 -4.83 -2.99
C GLN A 221 -22.15 -5.84 -3.78
N LYS A 222 -21.72 -6.14 -5.02
CA LYS A 222 -22.48 -7.01 -5.92
C LYS A 222 -22.21 -8.51 -5.71
N PHE A 223 -21.01 -8.86 -5.29
CA PHE A 223 -20.54 -10.25 -5.29
C PHE A 223 -20.10 -10.76 -3.92
N GLY A 224 -20.00 -9.88 -2.93
CA GLY A 224 -19.68 -10.23 -1.55
C GLY A 224 -18.19 -10.47 -1.29
N LYS A 225 -17.90 -10.65 0.00
CA LYS A 225 -16.56 -10.82 0.58
C LYS A 225 -15.78 -11.96 -0.08
N ASP A 226 -16.35 -13.16 -0.20
CA ASP A 226 -15.61 -14.35 -0.65
C ASP A 226 -15.00 -14.19 -2.04
N LYS A 227 -15.75 -13.57 -2.96
CA LYS A 227 -15.23 -13.29 -4.31
C LYS A 227 -14.17 -12.20 -4.29
N LEU A 228 -14.31 -11.20 -3.42
CA LEU A 228 -13.28 -10.18 -3.25
C LEU A 228 -11.98 -10.77 -2.68
N ILE A 229 -12.06 -11.65 -1.68
CA ILE A 229 -10.88 -12.33 -1.13
C ILE A 229 -10.12 -13.08 -2.24
N ARG A 230 -10.83 -13.83 -3.09
CA ARG A 230 -10.22 -14.52 -4.26
C ARG A 230 -9.56 -13.57 -5.26
N LEU A 231 -10.06 -12.34 -5.39
CA LEU A 231 -9.41 -11.33 -6.21
C LEU A 231 -8.14 -10.79 -5.54
N ILE A 232 -8.14 -10.64 -4.21
CA ILE A 232 -6.96 -10.18 -3.46
C ILE A 232 -5.81 -11.19 -3.56
N GLU A 233 -6.14 -12.50 -3.55
CA GLU A 233 -5.19 -13.60 -3.70
C GLU A 233 -4.42 -13.55 -5.04
N ASN A 234 -5.12 -13.21 -6.14
CA ASN A 234 -4.53 -13.03 -7.47
C ASN A 234 -5.26 -11.89 -8.21
N GLN A 235 -4.56 -10.77 -8.34
CA GLN A 235 -5.11 -9.52 -8.84
C GLN A 235 -5.04 -9.39 -10.36
N SER A 236 -4.67 -10.43 -11.11
CA SER A 236 -4.65 -10.34 -12.57
C SER A 236 -6.05 -10.16 -13.15
N TYR A 237 -6.17 -9.36 -14.23
CA TYR A 237 -7.45 -9.17 -14.92
C TYR A 237 -8.05 -10.49 -15.42
N LYS A 238 -7.21 -11.42 -15.89
CA LYS A 238 -7.61 -12.78 -16.26
C LYS A 238 -8.25 -13.54 -15.09
N ASN A 239 -7.70 -13.47 -13.88
CA ASN A 239 -8.31 -14.09 -12.71
C ASN A 239 -9.64 -13.43 -12.35
N ALA A 240 -9.70 -12.09 -12.41
CA ALA A 240 -10.95 -11.37 -12.16
C ALA A 240 -12.08 -11.82 -13.12
N LEU A 241 -11.77 -12.00 -14.41
CA LEU A 241 -12.73 -12.56 -15.37
C LEU A 241 -13.22 -13.96 -14.99
N ASN A 242 -12.36 -14.81 -14.41
CA ASN A 242 -12.77 -16.13 -13.94
C ASN A 242 -13.69 -16.05 -12.70
N ILE A 243 -13.50 -15.07 -11.83
CA ILE A 243 -14.31 -14.89 -10.60
C ILE A 243 -15.68 -14.28 -10.92
N TYR A 244 -15.70 -13.27 -11.78
CA TYR A 244 -16.87 -12.40 -11.98
C TYR A 244 -17.53 -12.58 -13.35
N GLY A 245 -16.87 -13.20 -14.33
CA GLY A 245 -17.37 -13.39 -15.68
C GLY A 245 -17.69 -12.07 -16.39
N LYS A 246 -18.73 -12.10 -17.25
CA LYS A 246 -19.19 -10.93 -18.02
C LYS A 246 -19.66 -9.77 -17.16
N GLU A 247 -20.02 -10.01 -15.90
CA GLU A 247 -20.46 -8.94 -15.02
C GLU A 247 -19.30 -8.02 -14.60
N LEU A 248 -18.04 -8.46 -14.68
CA LEU A 248 -16.88 -7.60 -14.48
C LEU A 248 -16.85 -6.46 -15.50
N THR A 249 -17.07 -6.79 -16.78
CA THR A 249 -17.10 -5.82 -17.87
C THR A 249 -18.15 -4.74 -17.61
N LYS A 250 -19.34 -5.13 -17.14
CA LYS A 250 -20.40 -4.17 -16.78
C LYS A 250 -20.00 -3.23 -15.65
N VAL A 251 -19.31 -3.75 -14.62
CA VAL A 251 -18.81 -2.92 -13.51
C VAL A 251 -17.76 -1.91 -14.02
N ILE A 252 -16.84 -2.37 -14.88
CA ILE A 252 -15.82 -1.51 -15.48
C ILE A 252 -16.47 -0.42 -16.34
N GLU A 253 -17.39 -0.79 -17.23
CA GLU A 253 -18.14 0.14 -18.09
C GLU A 253 -18.95 1.15 -17.26
N GLU A 254 -19.57 0.72 -16.16
CA GLU A 254 -20.29 1.62 -15.26
C GLU A 254 -19.38 2.71 -14.69
N VAL A 255 -18.17 2.36 -14.27
CA VAL A 255 -17.20 3.34 -13.74
C VAL A 255 -16.69 4.23 -14.87
N GLU A 256 -16.27 3.65 -16.01
CA GLU A 256 -15.77 4.40 -17.16
C GLU A 256 -16.80 5.39 -17.73
N ASN A 257 -18.08 5.02 -17.81
CA ASN A 257 -19.15 5.89 -18.33
C ASN A 257 -19.46 7.09 -17.40
N LYS A 258 -19.12 7.02 -16.11
CA LYS A 258 -19.29 8.16 -15.19
C LYS A 258 -18.19 9.19 -15.33
N ILE A 259 -17.05 8.82 -15.93
CA ILE A 259 -15.85 9.65 -15.97
C ILE A 259 -15.40 10.04 -17.38
N ASN A 260 -15.75 9.28 -18.41
CA ASN A 260 -15.47 9.64 -19.80
C ASN A 260 -16.64 10.44 -20.38
#